data_AF-A0A0F9CGP0-F1
#
_entry.id   AF-A0A0F9CGP0-F1
#
_cell.length_a   1.000
_cell.length_b   1.000
_cell.length_c   1.000
_cell.angle_alpha   90.00
_cell.angle_beta   90.00
_cell.angle_gamma   90.00
#
_symmetry.space_group_name_H-M   'P 1'
#
loop_
_entity.id
_entity.type
_entity.pdbx_description
1 polymer ?
#
loop_
_entity_poly.entity_id
_entity_poly.type
_entity_poly.pdbx_seq_one_letter_code
_entity_poly.pdbx_strand_id
1 'polypeptide(L)'
;MNNIDLNKIQEYIRLGLINENTHPEDERIKIFNYSHTCQFDRKWDEITRMCRGLIVNIETGEILARPFEKFFNVQEHTDVFNKEIPNEEPVITEKLDGSLGILYWLNDEPWITTRGSFVSDQALWATDWFRRNVDYSSLPKDITLLFEIIYKENRIVVNYDFEGLVLLGAFDPYGLEYNYEQIKWEASYMSVRYARQYDFKDMKSILDKAETLDLNEEGYVIRFKNGVRLKIKGDEYVRVHRLMSRVTPIAIWELLLNGDDIEELRKD
;
A
#
# COMPACT_ATOMS: atom_id res chain seq x y z
N MET A 1 11.99 0.26 18.81
CA MET A 1 11.94 -1.12 19.33
C MET A 1 11.82 -2.05 18.14
N ASN A 2 12.78 -2.96 17.96
CA ASN A 2 12.84 -3.86 16.80
C ASN A 2 12.08 -5.17 17.02
N ASN A 3 11.53 -5.36 18.23
CA ASN A 3 10.74 -6.53 18.59
C ASN A 3 9.29 -6.14 18.82
N ILE A 4 8.38 -7.00 18.35
CA ILE A 4 6.95 -6.88 18.56
C ILE A 4 6.46 -7.84 19.65
N ASP A 5 5.44 -7.45 20.40
CA ASP A 5 4.75 -8.35 21.31
C ASP A 5 3.86 -9.33 20.54
N LEU A 6 4.41 -10.50 20.24
CA LEU A 6 3.70 -11.56 19.52
C LEU A 6 2.48 -12.09 20.28
N ASN A 7 2.46 -12.05 21.62
CA ASN A 7 1.29 -12.50 22.38
C ASN A 7 0.09 -11.61 22.08
N LYS A 8 0.33 -10.30 21.96
CA LYS A 8 -0.70 -9.34 21.57
C LYS A 8 -1.21 -9.61 20.15
N ILE A 9 -0.33 -9.87 19.17
CA ILE A 9 -0.79 -10.21 17.81
C ILE A 9 -1.64 -11.49 17.82
N GLN A 10 -1.26 -12.51 18.58
CA GLN A 10 -2.01 -13.77 18.68
C GLN A 10 -3.41 -13.57 19.27
N GLU A 11 -3.61 -12.61 20.18
CA GLU A 11 -4.96 -12.24 20.63
C GLU A 11 -5.83 -11.72 19.49
N TYR A 12 -5.29 -10.85 18.64
CA TYR A 12 -6.03 -10.28 17.50
C TYR A 12 -6.30 -11.32 16.40
N ILE A 13 -5.42 -12.31 16.23
CA ILE A 13 -5.67 -13.46 15.36
C ILE A 13 -6.84 -14.29 15.91
N ARG A 14 -6.87 -14.59 17.22
CA ARG A 14 -8.00 -15.30 17.85
C ARG A 14 -9.32 -14.55 17.74
N LEU A 15 -9.28 -13.21 17.75
CA LEU A 15 -10.44 -12.35 17.51
C LEU A 15 -10.85 -12.25 16.03
N GLY A 16 -10.09 -12.85 15.11
CA GLY A 16 -10.35 -12.77 13.67
C GLY A 16 -10.09 -11.39 13.08
N LEU A 17 -9.32 -10.53 13.75
CA LEU A 17 -8.99 -9.17 13.31
C LEU A 17 -7.69 -9.11 12.50
N ILE A 18 -6.82 -10.10 12.66
CA ILE A 18 -5.56 -10.24 11.92
C ILE A 18 -5.51 -11.63 11.28
N ASN A 19 -5.06 -11.67 10.04
CA ASN A 19 -4.67 -12.88 9.33
C ASN A 19 -3.13 -12.99 9.34
N GLU A 20 -2.63 -14.21 9.39
CA GLU A 20 -1.22 -14.52 9.21
C GLU A 20 -1.03 -15.45 8.01
N ASN A 21 0.07 -15.26 7.28
CA ASN A 21 0.55 -16.21 6.27
C ASN A 21 2.00 -16.55 6.57
N THR A 22 2.37 -17.81 6.31
CA THR A 22 3.72 -18.32 6.56
C THR A 22 4.56 -18.24 5.29
N HIS A 23 5.84 -17.89 5.42
CA HIS A 23 6.77 -17.86 4.30
C HIS A 23 6.97 -19.29 3.74
N PRO A 24 6.98 -19.47 2.41
CA PRO A 24 7.05 -20.80 1.80
C PRO A 24 8.35 -21.57 2.09
N GLU A 25 9.45 -20.85 2.36
CA GLU A 25 10.78 -21.44 2.57
C GLU A 25 11.26 -21.42 4.03
N ASP A 26 10.58 -20.68 4.92
CA ASP A 26 10.99 -20.57 6.33
C ASP A 26 9.75 -20.40 7.22
N GLU A 27 9.37 -21.45 7.94
CA GLU A 27 8.17 -21.47 8.78
C GLU A 27 8.17 -20.47 9.94
N ARG A 28 9.36 -19.95 10.29
CA ARG A 28 9.52 -18.94 11.34
C ARG A 28 9.16 -17.55 10.85
N ILE A 29 9.13 -17.33 9.54
CA ILE A 29 8.83 -16.03 8.97
C ILE A 29 7.34 -15.95 8.64
N LYS A 30 6.66 -14.98 9.24
CA LYS A 30 5.24 -14.72 9.01
C LYS A 30 4.99 -13.30 8.57
N ILE A 31 3.97 -13.12 7.73
CA ILE A 31 3.39 -11.84 7.38
C ILE A 31 2.02 -11.67 8.04
N PHE A 32 1.81 -10.54 8.70
CA PHE A 32 0.58 -10.18 9.40
C PHE A 32 -0.17 -9.06 8.67
N ASN A 33 -1.45 -9.30 8.41
CA ASN A 33 -2.32 -8.34 7.76
C ASN A 33 -3.69 -8.29 8.42
N TYR A 34 -4.29 -7.11 8.57
CA TYR A 34 -5.64 -6.96 9.09
C TYR A 34 -6.63 -7.74 8.22
N SER A 35 -7.62 -8.34 8.86
CA SER A 35 -8.61 -9.18 8.20
C SER A 35 -9.69 -8.36 7.50
N HIS A 36 -10.48 -9.03 6.66
CA HIS A 36 -11.69 -8.44 6.09
C HIS A 36 -12.68 -8.00 7.19
N THR A 37 -12.81 -8.80 8.26
CA THR A 37 -13.63 -8.47 9.43
C THR A 37 -13.17 -7.18 10.09
N CYS A 38 -11.87 -7.02 10.35
CA CYS A 38 -11.32 -5.78 10.90
C CYS A 38 -11.67 -4.56 10.03
N GLN A 39 -11.57 -4.71 8.71
CA GLN A 39 -11.88 -3.64 7.77
C GLN A 39 -13.37 -3.29 7.77
N PHE A 40 -14.24 -4.29 7.67
CA PHE A 40 -15.69 -4.10 7.60
C PHE A 40 -16.25 -3.51 8.91
N ASP A 41 -15.84 -4.07 10.05
CA ASP A 41 -16.27 -3.63 11.38
C ASP A 41 -15.53 -2.39 11.90
N ARG A 42 -14.60 -1.84 11.10
CA ARG A 42 -13.79 -0.66 11.40
C ARG A 42 -13.04 -0.77 12.75
N LYS A 43 -12.51 -1.96 13.07
CA LYS A 43 -11.77 -2.24 14.32
C LYS A 43 -10.32 -1.75 14.26
N TRP A 44 -10.15 -0.44 14.14
CA TRP A 44 -8.84 0.19 13.95
C TRP A 44 -8.21 0.63 15.27
N ASP A 45 -7.04 0.08 15.57
CA ASP A 45 -6.15 0.54 16.64
C ASP A 45 -4.69 0.54 16.17
N GLU A 46 -3.73 0.63 17.08
CA GLU A 46 -2.31 0.57 16.74
C GLU A 46 -1.90 -0.77 16.09
N ILE A 47 -2.39 -1.89 16.63
CA ILE A 47 -1.98 -3.23 16.19
C ILE A 47 -2.61 -3.57 14.84
N THR A 48 -3.92 -3.33 14.66
CA THR A 48 -4.58 -3.64 13.39
C THR A 48 -4.14 -2.72 12.27
N ARG A 49 -3.77 -1.46 12.56
CA ARG A 49 -3.20 -0.57 11.54
C ARG A 49 -1.78 -0.95 11.16
N MET A 50 -0.95 -1.34 12.13
CA MET A 50 0.43 -1.77 11.89
C MET A 50 0.49 -3.11 11.13
N CYS A 51 -0.43 -4.04 11.39
CA CYS A 51 -0.52 -5.30 10.67
C CYS A 51 -1.11 -5.06 9.28
N ARG A 52 -0.30 -4.51 8.38
CA ARG A 52 -0.61 -4.24 6.97
C ARG A 52 0.52 -4.75 6.08
N GLY A 53 0.86 -6.02 6.27
CA GLY A 53 2.04 -6.65 5.67
C GLY A 53 3.28 -6.60 6.54
N LEU A 54 3.10 -6.57 7.87
CA LEU A 54 4.21 -6.62 8.82
C LEU A 54 4.87 -8.00 8.75
N ILE A 55 6.18 -8.07 8.51
CA ILE A 55 6.92 -9.33 8.41
C ILE A 55 7.78 -9.51 9.65
N VAL A 56 7.69 -10.67 10.29
CA VAL A 56 8.34 -10.94 11.58
C VAL A 56 8.91 -12.36 11.58
N ASN A 57 10.09 -12.51 12.17
CA ASN A 57 10.58 -13.80 12.63
C ASN A 57 9.91 -14.12 13.98
N ILE A 58 9.02 -15.10 14.01
CA ILE A 58 8.21 -15.42 15.19
C ILE A 58 8.97 -16.13 16.30
N GLU A 59 10.17 -16.65 16.03
CA GLU A 59 11.03 -17.27 17.03
C GLU A 59 11.77 -16.20 17.85
N THR A 60 12.28 -15.16 17.18
CA THR A 60 13.06 -14.08 17.81
C THR A 60 12.24 -12.85 18.16
N GLY A 61 11.08 -12.68 17.53
CA GLY A 61 10.26 -11.46 17.59
C GLY A 61 10.78 -10.32 16.70
N GLU A 62 11.84 -10.55 15.93
CA GLU A 62 12.48 -9.56 15.07
C GLU A 62 11.58 -9.17 13.89
N ILE A 63 11.43 -7.87 13.67
CA ILE A 63 10.71 -7.33 12.52
C ILE A 63 11.65 -7.30 11.31
N LEU A 64 11.33 -8.09 10.28
CA LEU A 64 12.06 -8.10 9.00
C LEU A 64 11.59 -7.02 8.04
N ALA A 65 10.33 -6.60 8.14
CA ALA A 65 9.83 -5.45 7.39
C ALA A 65 8.64 -4.78 8.08
N ARG A 66 8.69 -3.44 8.16
CA ARG A 66 7.64 -2.58 8.71
C ARG A 66 7.07 -1.66 7.61
N PRO A 67 5.96 -2.05 6.97
CA PRO A 67 5.37 -1.22 5.92
C PRO A 67 4.53 -0.08 6.47
N PHE A 68 3.94 0.72 5.57
CA PHE A 68 2.95 1.73 5.94
C PHE A 68 1.81 1.14 6.78
N GLU A 69 1.54 1.76 7.92
CA GLU A 69 0.30 1.55 8.66
C GLU A 69 -0.93 1.77 7.76
N LYS A 70 -2.06 1.16 8.10
CA LYS A 70 -3.33 1.47 7.44
C LYS A 70 -3.65 2.97 7.57
N PHE A 71 -3.66 3.64 6.43
CA PHE A 71 -4.13 5.01 6.27
C PHE A 71 -5.44 5.09 5.47
N PHE A 72 -6.13 6.22 5.58
CA PHE A 72 -7.55 6.36 5.24
C PHE A 72 -7.77 7.44 4.19
N ASN A 73 -8.93 7.38 3.53
CA ASN A 73 -9.36 8.50 2.70
C ASN A 73 -9.58 9.74 3.60
N VAL A 74 -9.40 10.95 3.07
CA VAL A 74 -9.60 12.19 3.85
C VAL A 74 -10.99 12.24 4.51
N GLN A 75 -12.04 11.87 3.77
CA GLN A 75 -13.42 11.81 4.28
C GLN A 75 -13.59 10.75 5.40
N GLU A 76 -12.94 9.59 5.28
CA GLU A 76 -12.98 8.58 6.34
C GLU A 76 -12.27 9.05 7.62
N HIS A 77 -11.26 9.91 7.50
CA HIS A 77 -10.52 10.40 8.66
C HIS A 77 -11.37 11.28 9.57
N THR A 78 -12.11 12.21 8.97
CA THR A 78 -13.04 13.08 9.69
C THR A 78 -14.20 12.28 10.25
N ASP A 79 -14.76 11.37 9.45
CA ASP A 79 -16.04 10.72 9.77
C ASP A 79 -15.88 9.53 10.73
N VAL A 80 -14.79 8.76 10.60
CA VAL A 80 -14.58 7.53 11.39
C VAL A 80 -13.84 7.83 12.69
N PHE A 81 -12.86 8.74 12.67
CA PHE A 81 -12.02 8.99 13.84
C PHE A 81 -12.42 10.25 14.60
N ASN A 82 -13.35 11.07 14.07
CA ASN A 82 -13.71 12.38 14.62
C ASN A 82 -12.46 13.23 14.91
N LYS A 83 -11.48 13.16 14.00
CA LYS A 83 -10.21 13.89 14.09
C LYS A 83 -10.17 14.94 12.99
N GLU A 84 -9.75 16.14 13.37
CA GLU A 84 -9.44 17.19 12.42
C GLU A 84 -8.20 16.80 11.62
N ILE A 85 -8.19 17.23 10.35
CA ILE A 85 -6.98 17.14 9.52
C ILE A 85 -5.90 18.02 10.18
N PRO A 86 -4.66 17.52 10.34
CA PRO A 86 -3.61 18.32 10.95
C PRO A 86 -3.40 19.67 10.25
N ASN A 87 -3.30 20.74 11.03
CA ASN A 87 -3.02 22.08 10.53
C ASN A 87 -1.51 22.34 10.43
N GLU A 88 -0.83 21.55 9.60
CA GLU A 88 0.59 21.68 9.30
C GLU A 88 0.87 21.41 7.82
N GLU A 89 1.97 21.94 7.31
CA GLU A 89 2.38 21.75 5.92
C GLU A 89 2.74 20.27 5.66
N PRO A 90 2.01 19.57 4.76
CA PRO A 90 2.26 18.17 4.46
C PRO A 90 3.21 18.00 3.26
N VAL A 91 3.76 16.79 3.13
CA VAL A 91 4.33 16.29 1.89
C VAL A 91 3.22 15.62 1.08
N ILE A 92 3.08 16.01 -0.19
CA ILE A 92 2.03 15.49 -1.08
C ILE A 92 2.71 14.80 -2.24
N THR A 93 2.41 13.52 -2.46
CA THR A 93 2.90 12.76 -3.61
C THR A 93 1.75 12.24 -4.45
N GLU A 94 2.02 11.91 -5.71
CA GLU A 94 1.07 11.11 -6.49
C GLU A 94 0.71 9.81 -5.75
N LYS A 95 -0.54 9.39 -5.94
CA LYS A 95 -0.97 8.05 -5.62
C LYS A 95 -0.87 7.23 -6.91
N LEU A 96 0.04 6.28 -6.91
CA LEU A 96 0.20 5.32 -8.00
C LEU A 96 -0.79 4.15 -7.82
N ASP A 97 -1.15 3.54 -8.94
CA ASP A 97 -2.18 2.51 -9.09
C ASP A 97 -1.59 1.17 -9.53
N GLY A 98 -1.02 0.45 -8.57
CA GLY A 98 -0.47 -0.87 -8.77
C GLY A 98 -0.61 -1.71 -7.50
N SER A 99 0.44 -2.43 -7.14
CA SER A 99 0.45 -3.24 -5.92
C SER A 99 1.57 -2.83 -4.99
N LEU A 100 1.26 -2.66 -3.71
CA LEU A 100 2.29 -2.41 -2.71
C LEU A 100 3.27 -3.58 -2.66
N GLY A 101 4.54 -3.29 -2.96
CA GLY A 101 5.69 -4.15 -2.73
C GLY A 101 6.39 -3.77 -1.44
N ILE A 102 6.68 -4.77 -0.60
CA ILE A 102 7.38 -4.62 0.66
C ILE A 102 8.68 -5.41 0.57
N LEU A 103 9.81 -4.71 0.48
CA LEU A 103 11.13 -5.35 0.48
C LEU A 103 11.46 -5.85 1.88
N TYR A 104 11.97 -7.08 1.95
CA TYR A 104 12.56 -7.68 3.14
C TYR A 104 13.75 -8.54 2.74
N TRP A 105 14.59 -8.85 3.72
CA TRP A 105 15.79 -9.65 3.52
C TRP A 105 15.64 -11.00 4.22
N LEU A 106 16.03 -12.07 3.53
CA LEU A 106 16.06 -13.42 4.07
C LEU A 106 17.28 -14.14 3.50
N ASN A 107 18.12 -14.69 4.38
CA ASN A 107 19.36 -15.37 4.00
C ASN A 107 20.26 -14.52 3.08
N ASP A 108 20.43 -13.24 3.42
CA ASP A 108 21.21 -12.26 2.66
C ASP A 108 20.69 -11.93 1.25
N GLU A 109 19.51 -12.43 0.86
CA GLU A 109 18.88 -12.16 -0.42
C GLU A 109 17.67 -11.23 -0.28
N PRO A 110 17.44 -10.31 -1.24
CA PRO A 110 16.26 -9.45 -1.24
C PRO A 110 15.03 -10.18 -1.76
N TRP A 111 13.89 -9.93 -1.13
CA TRP A 111 12.58 -10.44 -1.51
C TRP A 111 11.55 -9.33 -1.43
N ILE A 112 10.57 -9.33 -2.33
CA ILE A 112 9.46 -8.38 -2.30
C ILE A 112 8.16 -9.15 -2.15
N THR A 113 7.42 -8.88 -1.07
CA THR A 113 6.08 -9.41 -0.84
C THR A 113 5.02 -8.38 -1.19
N THR A 114 3.79 -8.82 -1.47
CA THR A 114 2.64 -7.90 -1.41
C THR A 114 2.13 -7.78 0.02
N ARG A 115 1.16 -6.90 0.26
CA ARG A 115 0.56 -6.66 1.59
C ARG A 115 0.19 -7.95 2.37
N GLY A 116 -0.13 -9.05 1.70
CA GLY A 116 -0.57 -10.28 2.37
C GLY A 116 -0.03 -11.59 1.79
N SER A 117 0.87 -11.56 0.81
CA SER A 117 1.34 -12.79 0.16
C SER A 117 2.78 -12.69 -0.32
N PHE A 118 3.60 -13.64 0.12
CA PHE A 118 4.99 -13.85 -0.34
C PHE A 118 5.08 -14.39 -1.78
N VAL A 119 3.99 -14.97 -2.30
CA VAL A 119 4.00 -15.77 -3.53
C VAL A 119 2.92 -15.33 -4.53
N SER A 120 2.36 -14.12 -4.37
CA SER A 120 1.47 -13.59 -5.40
C SER A 120 2.26 -13.29 -6.68
N ASP A 121 1.58 -13.26 -7.83
CA ASP A 121 2.24 -12.97 -9.11
C ASP A 121 3.01 -11.65 -9.07
N GLN A 122 2.46 -10.62 -8.41
CA GLN A 122 3.13 -9.34 -8.20
C GLN A 122 4.39 -9.47 -7.31
N ALA A 123 4.35 -10.29 -6.26
CA ALA A 123 5.49 -10.50 -5.35
C ALA A 123 6.64 -11.20 -6.09
N LEU A 124 6.31 -12.26 -6.83
CA LEU A 124 7.27 -13.00 -7.65
C LEU A 124 7.85 -12.12 -8.76
N TRP A 125 7.00 -11.40 -9.48
CA TRP A 125 7.41 -10.46 -10.52
C TRP A 125 8.33 -9.37 -9.97
N ALA A 126 7.96 -8.75 -8.84
CA ALA A 126 8.73 -7.67 -8.24
C ALA A 126 10.09 -8.14 -7.71
N THR A 127 10.13 -9.32 -7.10
CA THR A 127 11.37 -9.92 -6.61
C THR A 127 12.34 -10.18 -7.77
N ASP A 128 11.85 -10.79 -8.85
CA ASP A 128 12.65 -11.07 -10.04
C ASP A 128 13.09 -9.77 -10.75
N TRP A 129 12.18 -8.80 -10.90
CA TRP A 129 12.52 -7.49 -11.46
C TRP A 129 13.60 -6.78 -10.64
N PHE A 130 13.46 -6.74 -9.30
CA PHE A 130 14.42 -6.08 -8.42
C PHE A 130 15.81 -6.69 -8.54
N ARG A 131 15.91 -8.02 -8.48
CA ARG A 131 17.20 -8.74 -8.60
C ARG A 131 17.89 -8.54 -9.94
N ARG A 132 17.12 -8.34 -11.02
CA ARG A 132 17.65 -8.13 -12.37
C ARG A 132 18.07 -6.68 -12.64
N ASN A 133 17.48 -5.70 -11.96
CA ASN A 133 17.60 -4.29 -12.33
C ASN A 133 18.27 -3.41 -11.28
N VAL A 134 18.39 -3.86 -10.02
CA VAL A 134 18.96 -3.08 -8.91
C VAL A 134 20.26 -3.73 -8.44
N ASP A 135 21.32 -2.93 -8.29
CA ASP A 135 22.50 -3.35 -7.53
C ASP A 135 22.20 -3.20 -6.03
N TYR A 136 21.92 -4.32 -5.38
CA TYR A 136 21.57 -4.37 -3.97
C TYR A 136 22.73 -4.80 -3.06
N SER A 137 23.95 -4.94 -3.60
CA SER A 137 25.12 -5.43 -2.85
C SER A 137 25.48 -4.58 -1.62
N SER A 138 25.18 -3.29 -1.68
CA SER A 138 25.50 -2.30 -0.65
C SER A 138 24.25 -1.73 0.04
N LEU A 139 23.06 -2.26 -0.24
CA LEU A 139 21.84 -1.81 0.42
C LEU A 139 21.82 -2.29 1.88
N PRO A 140 21.48 -1.41 2.83
CA PRO A 140 21.24 -1.83 4.21
C PRO A 140 20.15 -2.89 4.26
N LYS A 141 20.35 -3.94 5.06
CA LYS A 141 19.43 -5.09 5.13
C LYS A 141 18.33 -4.91 6.18
N ASP A 142 18.47 -3.89 7.01
CA ASP A 142 17.60 -3.56 8.14
C ASP A 142 16.63 -2.42 7.83
N ILE A 143 16.69 -1.85 6.62
CA ILE A 143 15.70 -0.88 6.14
C ILE A 143 14.54 -1.59 5.43
N THR A 144 13.33 -1.10 5.64
CA THR A 144 12.17 -1.53 4.86
C THR A 144 11.95 -0.57 3.71
N LEU A 145 12.07 -1.03 2.46
CA LEU A 145 11.75 -0.26 1.26
C LEU A 145 10.37 -0.63 0.75
N LEU A 146 9.55 0.38 0.42
CA LEU A 146 8.17 0.22 -0.03
C LEU A 146 8.02 0.74 -1.44
N PHE A 147 7.56 -0.12 -2.34
CA PHE A 147 7.40 0.17 -3.75
C PHE A 147 5.93 0.09 -4.16
N GLU A 148 5.56 0.82 -5.21
CA GLU A 148 4.44 0.44 -6.06
C GLU A 148 4.98 -0.44 -7.19
N ILE A 149 4.41 -1.64 -7.31
CA ILE A 149 4.72 -2.61 -8.34
C ILE A 149 3.80 -2.34 -9.55
N ILE A 150 4.40 -1.98 -10.68
CA ILE A 150 3.69 -1.63 -11.92
C ILE A 150 4.20 -2.50 -13.05
N TYR A 151 3.29 -3.25 -13.67
CA TYR A 151 3.53 -4.03 -14.89
C TYR A 151 2.22 -4.28 -15.63
N LYS A 152 2.29 -4.59 -16.93
CA LYS A 152 1.11 -4.58 -17.83
C LYS A 152 0.03 -5.56 -17.42
N GLU A 153 0.40 -6.76 -17.00
CA GLU A 153 -0.54 -7.82 -16.61
C GLU A 153 -1.23 -7.51 -15.28
N ASN A 154 -0.72 -6.57 -14.47
CA ASN A 154 -1.31 -6.10 -13.22
C ASN A 154 -1.94 -4.72 -13.32
N ARG A 155 -2.50 -4.38 -14.49
CA ARG A 155 -3.25 -3.14 -14.67
C ARG A 155 -4.51 -3.16 -13.80
N ILE A 156 -4.64 -2.17 -12.92
CA ILE A 156 -5.84 -1.94 -12.12
C ILE A 156 -6.79 -1.00 -12.88
N VAL A 157 -6.48 0.29 -12.97
CA VAL A 157 -7.20 1.30 -13.78
C VAL A 157 -6.23 2.00 -14.72
N VAL A 158 -5.18 2.60 -14.14
CA VAL A 158 -4.22 3.47 -14.84
C VAL A 158 -3.40 2.66 -15.84
N ASN A 159 -3.22 3.22 -17.04
CA ASN A 159 -2.42 2.60 -18.08
C ASN A 159 -1.01 3.21 -18.13
N TYR A 160 -0.07 2.63 -17.40
CA TYR A 160 1.33 3.07 -17.40
C TYR A 160 2.06 2.68 -18.68
N ASP A 161 2.95 3.55 -19.17
CA ASP A 161 3.81 3.33 -20.32
C ASP A 161 5.13 2.62 -19.97
N PHE A 162 5.31 2.26 -18.70
CA PHE A 162 6.49 1.59 -18.17
C PHE A 162 6.11 0.39 -17.29
N GLU A 163 7.10 -0.45 -17.03
CA GLU A 163 7.04 -1.49 -16.02
C GLU A 163 8.24 -1.32 -15.08
N GLY A 164 8.01 -1.49 -13.78
CA GLY A 164 9.07 -1.40 -12.79
C GLY A 164 8.54 -1.17 -11.39
N LEU A 165 9.47 -0.80 -10.53
CA LEU A 165 9.20 -0.43 -9.14
C LEU A 165 9.30 1.08 -8.98
N VAL A 166 8.33 1.66 -8.28
CA VAL A 166 8.35 3.07 -7.89
C VAL A 166 8.45 3.18 -6.37
N LEU A 167 9.55 3.72 -5.86
CA LEU A 167 9.76 3.88 -4.42
C LEU A 167 8.77 4.91 -3.84
N LEU A 168 7.99 4.47 -2.85
CA LEU A 168 6.96 5.25 -2.18
C LEU A 168 7.42 5.76 -0.80
N GLY A 169 8.22 4.95 -0.11
CA GLY A 169 8.62 5.20 1.26
C GLY A 169 9.66 4.20 1.75
N ALA A 170 10.27 4.54 2.86
CA ALA A 170 11.27 3.71 3.51
C ALA A 170 11.20 3.91 5.02
N PHE A 171 11.52 2.86 5.77
CA PHE A 171 11.60 2.91 7.22
C PHE A 171 12.98 2.42 7.67
N ASP A 172 13.56 3.15 8.62
CA ASP A 172 14.75 2.69 9.31
C ASP A 172 14.43 1.50 10.25
N PRO A 173 15.44 0.82 10.81
CA PRO A 173 15.24 -0.33 11.69
C PRO A 173 14.44 0.00 12.94
N TYR A 174 14.43 1.26 13.37
CA TYR A 174 13.72 1.74 14.55
C TYR A 174 12.26 2.09 14.26
N GLY A 175 11.87 2.11 12.98
CA GLY A 175 10.54 2.44 12.50
C GLY A 175 10.33 3.92 12.18
N LEU A 176 11.41 4.70 12.07
CA LEU A 176 11.35 6.09 11.61
C LEU A 176 11.24 6.11 10.08
N GLU A 177 10.22 6.79 9.59
CA GLU A 177 10.00 6.91 8.15
C GLU A 177 10.87 8.01 7.53
N TYR A 178 11.55 7.65 6.44
CA TYR A 178 12.40 8.54 5.66
C TYR A 178 11.61 9.74 5.13
N ASN A 179 12.24 10.92 5.10
CA ASN A 179 11.67 12.09 4.45
C ASN A 179 11.80 11.99 2.91
N TYR A 180 11.13 12.89 2.19
CA TYR A 180 11.07 12.84 0.74
C TYR A 180 12.45 12.94 0.05
N GLU A 181 13.37 13.76 0.57
CA GLU A 181 14.73 13.87 0.02
C GLU A 181 15.53 12.58 0.22
N GLN A 182 15.36 11.91 1.36
CA GLN A 182 15.95 10.58 1.58
C GLN A 182 15.35 9.54 0.61
N ILE A 183 14.03 9.55 0.38
CA ILE A 183 13.39 8.67 -0.62
C ILE A 183 13.98 8.91 -2.01
N LYS A 184 14.11 10.16 -2.42
CA LYS A 184 14.72 10.53 -3.71
C LYS A 184 16.17 10.07 -3.81
N TRP A 185 16.95 10.19 -2.75
CA TRP A 185 18.32 9.70 -2.69
C TRP A 185 18.38 8.18 -2.87
N GLU A 186 17.62 7.41 -2.08
CA GLU A 186 17.56 5.95 -2.16
C GLU A 186 17.11 5.46 -3.53
N ALA A 187 16.08 6.09 -4.09
CA ALA A 187 15.59 5.74 -5.43
C ALA A 187 16.63 6.02 -6.52
N SER A 188 17.33 7.15 -6.42
CA SER A 188 18.40 7.50 -7.35
C SER A 188 19.58 6.54 -7.25
N TYR A 189 19.94 6.14 -6.02
CA TYR A 189 20.98 5.16 -5.76
C TYR A 189 20.64 3.80 -6.38
N MET A 190 19.41 3.31 -6.18
CA MET A 190 18.93 2.06 -6.77
C MET A 190 18.59 2.15 -8.27
N SER A 191 18.65 3.35 -8.87
CA SER A 191 18.19 3.61 -10.25
C SER A 191 16.73 3.19 -10.51
N VAL A 192 15.87 3.37 -9.50
CA VAL A 192 14.42 3.12 -9.59
C VAL A 192 13.63 4.43 -9.63
N ARG A 193 12.38 4.38 -10.09
CA ARG A 193 11.49 5.54 -10.02
C ARG A 193 11.11 5.82 -8.56
N TYR A 194 10.66 7.03 -8.27
CA TYR A 194 10.06 7.40 -6.99
C TYR A 194 8.80 8.24 -7.22
N ALA A 195 7.88 8.21 -6.26
CA ALA A 195 6.62 8.95 -6.38
C ALA A 195 6.88 10.46 -6.47
N ARG A 196 6.31 11.11 -7.48
CA ARG A 196 6.43 12.56 -7.70
C ARG A 196 5.74 13.35 -6.58
N GLN A 197 6.46 14.32 -6.01
CA GLN A 197 5.91 15.34 -5.12
C GLN A 197 5.21 16.46 -5.88
N TYR A 198 4.17 17.02 -5.26
CA TYR A 198 3.41 18.17 -5.73
C TYR A 198 3.36 19.26 -4.67
N ASP A 199 3.34 20.51 -5.13
CA ASP A 199 3.12 21.67 -4.29
C ASP A 199 1.67 22.14 -4.45
N PHE A 200 0.96 22.19 -3.32
CA PHE A 200 -0.40 22.72 -3.23
C PHE A 200 -0.47 23.79 -2.16
N LYS A 201 -1.35 24.77 -2.35
CA LYS A 201 -1.50 25.89 -1.43
C LYS A 201 -2.18 25.48 -0.13
N ASP A 202 -3.23 24.67 -0.25
CA ASP A 202 -4.10 24.25 0.85
C ASP A 202 -4.85 22.97 0.48
N MET A 203 -5.48 22.34 1.49
CA MET A 203 -6.26 21.12 1.30
C MET A 203 -7.38 21.27 0.26
N LYS A 204 -7.96 22.46 0.13
CA LYS A 204 -9.01 22.73 -0.86
C LYS A 204 -8.46 22.61 -2.28
N SER A 205 -7.29 23.18 -2.55
CA SER A 205 -6.66 23.09 -3.87
C SER A 205 -6.31 21.66 -4.28
N ILE A 206 -6.03 20.76 -3.32
CA ILE A 206 -5.82 19.33 -3.60
C ILE A 206 -7.15 18.65 -3.97
N LEU A 207 -8.23 18.94 -3.24
CA LEU A 207 -9.57 18.40 -3.52
C LEU A 207 -10.08 18.87 -4.88
N ASP A 208 -10.04 20.18 -5.13
CA ASP A 208 -10.45 20.79 -6.42
C ASP A 208 -9.65 20.18 -7.58
N LYS A 209 -8.35 19.90 -7.38
CA LYS A 209 -7.54 19.23 -8.40
C LYS A 209 -7.91 17.76 -8.57
N ALA A 210 -8.16 17.02 -7.49
CA ALA A 210 -8.56 15.62 -7.54
C ALA A 210 -9.88 15.41 -8.32
N GLU A 211 -10.84 16.32 -8.20
CA GLU A 211 -12.10 16.28 -8.96
C GLU A 211 -11.90 16.38 -10.48
N THR A 212 -10.77 16.93 -10.92
CA THR A 212 -10.44 17.18 -12.33
C THR A 212 -9.30 16.31 -12.86
N LEU A 213 -8.84 15.32 -12.09
CA LEU A 213 -7.85 14.35 -12.56
C LEU A 213 -8.43 13.49 -13.67
N ASP A 214 -7.59 13.17 -14.66
CA ASP A 214 -7.96 12.21 -15.70
C ASP A 214 -7.88 10.77 -15.19
N LEU A 215 -8.34 9.82 -16.01
CA LEU A 215 -8.39 8.41 -15.65
C LEU A 215 -7.01 7.78 -15.35
N ASN A 216 -5.93 8.35 -15.86
CA ASN A 216 -4.57 7.85 -15.69
C ASN A 216 -3.86 8.44 -14.47
N GLU A 217 -4.57 9.18 -13.62
CA GLU A 217 -4.07 9.66 -12.33
C GLU A 217 -5.02 9.19 -11.21
N GLU A 218 -4.58 8.27 -10.34
CA GLU A 218 -5.45 7.79 -9.26
C GLU A 218 -5.76 8.89 -8.24
N GLY A 219 -4.77 9.74 -7.91
CA GLY A 219 -4.94 10.79 -6.90
C GLY A 219 -3.66 11.13 -6.17
N TYR A 220 -3.79 11.42 -4.87
CA TYR A 220 -2.71 11.93 -4.03
C TYR A 220 -2.62 11.20 -2.70
N VAL A 221 -1.39 11.08 -2.19
CA VAL A 221 -1.09 10.71 -0.80
C VAL A 221 -0.54 11.92 -0.07
N ILE A 222 -1.09 12.21 1.11
CA ILE A 222 -0.75 13.37 1.93
C ILE A 222 -0.15 12.87 3.23
N ARG A 223 1.07 13.28 3.54
CA ARG A 223 1.77 12.92 4.79
C ARG A 223 2.08 14.18 5.59
N PHE A 224 1.58 14.22 6.82
CA PHE A 224 1.84 15.26 7.80
C PHE A 224 3.09 14.93 8.64
N LYS A 225 3.72 15.94 9.26
CA LYS A 225 4.95 15.77 10.05
C LYS A 225 4.72 14.93 11.29
N ASN A 226 3.51 14.97 11.86
CA ASN A 226 3.10 14.12 12.96
C ASN A 226 2.86 12.63 12.59
N GLY A 227 3.09 12.26 11.33
CA GLY A 227 2.96 10.88 10.83
C GLY A 227 1.56 10.51 10.34
N VAL A 228 0.56 11.40 10.48
CA VAL A 228 -0.75 11.18 9.85
C VAL A 228 -0.56 11.11 8.34
N ARG A 229 -1.07 10.04 7.73
CA ARG A 229 -1.12 9.87 6.29
C ARG A 229 -2.57 9.75 5.86
N LEU A 230 -2.93 10.44 4.79
CA LEU A 230 -4.25 10.42 4.17
C LEU A 230 -4.11 10.20 2.67
N LYS A 231 -5.21 9.82 2.02
CA LYS A 231 -5.30 9.75 0.56
C LYS A 231 -6.55 10.43 0.04
N ILE A 232 -6.41 10.96 -1.16
CA ILE A 232 -7.50 11.49 -1.98
C ILE A 232 -7.41 10.76 -3.31
N LYS A 233 -8.55 10.33 -3.85
CA LYS A 233 -8.63 9.71 -5.16
C LYS A 233 -9.40 10.63 -6.10
N GLY A 234 -9.05 10.64 -7.38
CA GLY A 234 -9.77 11.39 -8.39
C GLY A 234 -11.13 10.77 -8.71
N ASP A 235 -12.10 11.63 -9.03
CA ASP A 235 -13.49 11.20 -9.24
C ASP A 235 -13.62 10.22 -10.41
N GLU A 236 -12.89 10.46 -11.49
CA GLU A 236 -12.91 9.63 -12.69
C GLU A 236 -12.29 8.24 -12.44
N TYR A 237 -11.15 8.19 -11.73
CA TYR A 237 -10.56 6.95 -11.27
C TYR A 237 -11.56 6.16 -10.40
N VAL A 238 -12.21 6.83 -9.44
CA VAL A 238 -13.17 6.18 -8.52
C VAL A 238 -14.42 5.72 -9.26
N ARG A 239 -14.86 6.42 -10.31
CA ARG A 239 -15.95 5.99 -11.20
C ARG A 239 -15.57 4.67 -11.89
N VAL A 240 -14.46 4.64 -12.62
CA VAL A 240 -14.04 3.46 -13.40
C VAL A 240 -13.67 2.28 -12.51
N HIS A 241 -12.95 2.51 -11.41
CA HIS A 241 -12.65 1.46 -10.43
C HIS A 241 -13.94 0.82 -9.87
N ARG A 242 -14.98 1.62 -9.59
CA ARG A 242 -16.29 1.09 -9.12
C ARG A 242 -17.00 0.27 -10.19
N LEU A 243 -16.93 0.68 -11.45
CA LEU A 243 -17.50 -0.09 -12.56
C LEU A 243 -16.81 -1.45 -12.66
N MET A 244 -15.48 -1.47 -12.72
CA MET A 244 -14.72 -2.73 -12.80
C MET A 244 -14.94 -3.64 -11.60
N SER A 245 -15.01 -3.09 -10.37
CA SER A 245 -15.21 -3.90 -9.17
C SER A 245 -16.64 -4.44 -9.01
N ARG A 246 -17.63 -3.84 -9.67
CA ARG A 246 -19.04 -4.29 -9.67
C ARG A 246 -19.37 -5.24 -10.81
N VAL A 247 -18.57 -5.29 -11.87
CA VAL A 247 -18.74 -6.25 -12.97
C VAL A 247 -18.18 -7.62 -12.54
N THR A 248 -18.90 -8.28 -11.63
CA THR A 248 -18.67 -9.69 -11.29
C THR A 248 -19.66 -10.57 -12.04
N PRO A 249 -19.35 -11.84 -12.34
CA PRO A 249 -20.31 -12.76 -12.96
C PRO A 249 -21.64 -12.84 -12.20
N ILE A 250 -21.59 -12.75 -10.86
CA ILE A 250 -22.78 -12.72 -10.00
C ILE A 250 -23.56 -11.42 -10.17
N ALA A 251 -22.90 -10.26 -10.17
CA ALA A 251 -23.57 -8.98 -10.36
C ALA A 251 -24.18 -8.85 -11.77
N ILE A 252 -23.48 -9.33 -12.81
CA ILE A 252 -24.03 -9.39 -14.18
C ILE A 252 -25.25 -10.33 -14.21
N TRP A 253 -25.16 -11.48 -13.53
CA TRP A 253 -26.26 -12.43 -13.42
C TRP A 253 -27.48 -11.85 -12.69
N GLU A 254 -27.27 -11.12 -11.59
CA GLU A 254 -28.33 -10.43 -10.84
C GLU A 254 -29.01 -9.34 -11.67
N LEU A 255 -28.23 -8.54 -12.41
CA LEU A 255 -28.76 -7.52 -13.33
C LEU A 255 -29.58 -8.14 -14.47
N LEU A 256 -29.11 -9.27 -15.04
CA LEU A 256 -29.86 -10.05 -16.03
C LEU A 256 -31.18 -10.60 -15.48
N LEU A 257 -31.16 -11.11 -14.24
CA LEU A 257 -32.35 -11.67 -13.59
C LEU A 257 -33.43 -10.62 -13.29
N ASN A 258 -33.01 -9.40 -12.94
CA ASN A 258 -33.92 -8.30 -12.63
C ASN A 258 -34.43 -7.57 -13.87
N GLY A 259 -33.90 -7.88 -15.05
CA GLY A 259 -34.26 -7.21 -16.30
C GLY A 259 -33.68 -5.80 -16.44
N ASP A 260 -32.60 -5.51 -15.73
CA ASP A 260 -31.92 -4.22 -15.77
C ASP A 260 -31.16 -4.07 -17.12
N ASP A 261 -31.07 -2.84 -17.63
CA ASP A 261 -30.39 -2.56 -18.91
C ASP A 261 -28.87 -2.61 -18.76
N ILE A 262 -28.28 -3.69 -19.25
CA ILE A 262 -26.83 -3.96 -19.19
C ILE A 262 -26.04 -2.98 -20.07
N GLU A 263 -26.66 -2.34 -21.05
CA GLU A 263 -25.99 -1.33 -21.87
C GLU A 263 -25.66 -0.06 -21.07
N GLU A 264 -26.26 0.15 -19.90
CA GLU A 264 -25.82 1.22 -18.97
C GLU A 264 -24.44 0.94 -18.35
N LEU A 265 -24.00 -0.32 -18.30
CA LEU A 265 -22.63 -0.68 -17.88
C LEU A 265 -21.58 -0.44 -18.98
N ARG A 266 -22.01 -0.22 -20.24
CA ARG A 266 -21.13 -0.05 -21.41
C ARG A 266 -20.95 1.41 -21.85
N LYS A 267 -21.50 2.38 -21.15
CA LYS A 267 -21.32 3.80 -21.51
C LYS A 267 -19.95 4.29 -21.06
N ASP A 268 -19.06 4.36 -22.05
CA ASP A 268 -17.71 4.95 -22.09
C ASP A 268 -17.47 6.07 -21.04
#